data_AF-A0A517P1N8-F1
#
_entry.id   AF-A0A517P1N8-F1
#
_cell.length_a   1.000
_cell.length_b   1.000
_cell.length_c   1.000
_cell.angle_alpha   90.00
_cell.angle_beta   90.00
_cell.angle_gamma   90.00
#
_symmetry.space_group_name_H-M   'P 1'
#
loop_
_entity.id
_entity.type
_entity.pdbx_description
1 polymer ?
#
loop_
_entity_poly.entity_id
_entity_poly.type
_entity_poly.pdbx_seq_one_letter_code
_entity_poly.pdbx_strand_id
1 'polypeptide(L)'
;MVDDAVNLDDAAKSSQIADSPLDRFIAVSVATPPVKRRRDQVPKGANLCDYCSAKCCQYFALPMEQPVNRKDYDFIRWYLLHDRASCFVDDDNWYLLVHTTCKHLQSDNRCGIYETRPQICREYTTDECEFDDDWCYEMYFETPEQIDEYADALLGPQFVDPKASKRNSLRSRRPTALPMA
;
A
#
# COMPACT_ATOMS: atom_id res chain seq x y z
N MET A 1 -6.46 -43.21 -61.05
CA MET A 1 -7.33 -42.41 -61.92
C MET A 1 -8.17 -41.58 -60.96
N VAL A 2 -7.75 -40.34 -60.66
CA VAL A 2 -8.16 -39.09 -61.34
C VAL A 2 -9.69 -39.03 -61.46
N ASP A 3 -10.41 -37.98 -61.14
CA ASP A 3 -10.22 -36.67 -60.50
C ASP A 3 -11.69 -36.18 -60.31
N ASP A 4 -11.86 -34.91 -59.99
CA ASP A 4 -13.06 -34.09 -60.23
C ASP A 4 -14.04 -33.98 -59.05
N ALA A 5 -13.97 -32.92 -58.25
CA ALA A 5 -14.30 -31.51 -58.53
C ALA A 5 -15.80 -31.21 -58.30
N VAL A 6 -16.02 -30.41 -57.25
CA VAL A 6 -17.03 -29.35 -57.05
C VAL A 6 -18.27 -29.35 -57.95
N ASN A 7 -19.47 -29.27 -57.38
CA ASN A 7 -20.18 -27.98 -57.37
C ASN A 7 -21.32 -27.88 -56.35
N LEU A 8 -21.55 -26.62 -56.02
CA LEU A 8 -22.50 -25.94 -55.17
C LEU A 8 -23.99 -26.10 -55.57
N ASP A 9 -24.81 -25.77 -54.57
CA ASP A 9 -26.19 -25.25 -54.63
C ASP A 9 -27.33 -26.23 -54.93
N ASP A 10 -28.12 -26.59 -53.89
CA ASP A 10 -29.39 -25.88 -53.69
C ASP A 10 -30.09 -26.22 -52.36
N ALA A 11 -30.24 -25.16 -51.56
CA ALA A 11 -31.41 -24.76 -50.79
C ALA A 11 -32.09 -25.72 -49.78
N ALA A 12 -31.91 -25.32 -48.51
CA ALA A 12 -32.96 -25.14 -47.50
C ALA A 12 -33.48 -26.36 -46.74
N LYS A 13 -33.02 -26.50 -45.49
CA LYS A 13 -33.89 -26.64 -44.30
C LYS A 13 -33.13 -26.45 -42.98
N SER A 14 -33.22 -25.21 -42.49
CA SER A 14 -33.46 -24.79 -41.10
C SER A 14 -33.20 -25.80 -39.97
N SER A 15 -32.19 -25.52 -39.14
CA SER A 15 -32.36 -25.56 -37.69
C SER A 15 -31.35 -24.62 -37.04
N GLN A 16 -31.86 -23.54 -36.47
CA GLN A 16 -31.12 -22.51 -35.76
C GLN A 16 -30.66 -23.09 -34.40
N ILE A 17 -29.35 -23.12 -34.15
CA ILE A 17 -28.81 -23.21 -32.79
C ILE A 17 -28.42 -21.78 -32.43
N ALA A 18 -29.14 -21.22 -31.45
CA ALA A 18 -29.08 -19.82 -31.08
C ALA A 18 -27.71 -19.43 -30.51
N ASP A 19 -27.12 -18.39 -31.10
CA ASP A 19 -26.14 -17.49 -30.49
C ASP A 19 -26.77 -16.88 -29.22
N SER A 20 -26.45 -17.42 -28.04
CA SER A 20 -26.76 -16.79 -26.76
C SER A 20 -25.51 -16.05 -26.26
N PRO A 21 -25.54 -14.72 -26.04
CA PRO A 21 -24.38 -13.93 -25.61
C PRO A 21 -23.90 -14.21 -24.17
N LEU A 22 -24.45 -15.21 -23.49
CA LEU A 22 -24.30 -15.39 -22.04
C LEU A 22 -23.32 -16.50 -21.61
N ASP A 23 -22.79 -17.31 -22.53
CA ASP A 23 -21.89 -18.43 -22.18
C ASP A 23 -20.40 -18.09 -22.28
N ARG A 24 -20.04 -16.82 -22.10
CA ARG A 24 -18.64 -16.36 -22.06
C ARG A 24 -18.17 -16.04 -20.64
N PHE A 25 -18.55 -16.88 -19.67
CA PHE A 25 -17.96 -16.85 -18.34
C PHE A 25 -16.62 -17.58 -18.35
N ILE A 26 -15.54 -16.82 -18.57
CA ILE A 26 -14.19 -17.26 -18.24
C ILE A 26 -14.20 -17.52 -16.73
N ALA A 27 -14.03 -18.79 -16.35
CA ALA A 27 -13.81 -19.17 -14.97
C ALA A 27 -12.54 -18.48 -14.48
N VAL A 28 -12.68 -17.36 -13.76
CA VAL A 28 -11.60 -16.75 -13.00
C VAL A 28 -11.26 -17.75 -11.91
N SER A 29 -10.15 -18.47 -12.08
CA SER A 29 -9.59 -19.30 -11.03
C SER A 29 -9.32 -18.40 -9.82
N VAL A 30 -10.10 -18.57 -8.76
CA VAL A 30 -9.86 -17.89 -7.49
C VAL A 30 -8.58 -18.52 -6.92
N ALA A 31 -7.45 -17.87 -7.17
CA ALA A 31 -6.18 -18.26 -6.60
C ALA A 31 -6.33 -18.33 -5.08
N THR A 32 -5.95 -19.45 -4.47
CA THR A 32 -5.93 -19.58 -3.02
C THR A 32 -5.04 -18.48 -2.44
N PRO A 33 -5.52 -17.69 -1.46
CA PRO A 33 -4.71 -16.64 -0.87
C PRO A 33 -3.44 -17.24 -0.26
N PRO A 34 -2.28 -16.57 -0.41
CA PRO A 34 -1.03 -17.06 0.14
C PRO A 34 -1.16 -17.22 1.66
N VAL A 35 -0.79 -18.41 2.17
CA VAL A 35 -0.80 -18.69 3.60
C VAL A 35 0.29 -17.85 4.28
N LYS A 36 -0.11 -16.85 5.08
CA LYS A 36 0.82 -16.09 5.92
C LYS A 36 1.43 -17.04 6.96
N ARG A 37 2.75 -17.25 6.89
CA ARG A 37 3.51 -17.98 7.90
C ARG A 37 3.80 -17.08 9.10
N ARG A 38 3.78 -17.66 10.29
CA ARG A 38 4.27 -17.02 11.53
C ARG A 38 5.76 -17.29 11.69
N ARG A 39 6.48 -16.47 12.46
CA ARG A 39 7.94 -16.61 12.65
C ARG A 39 8.36 -17.95 13.22
N ASP A 40 7.57 -18.50 14.13
CA ASP A 40 7.79 -19.82 14.74
C ASP A 40 7.76 -20.98 13.73
N GLN A 41 7.15 -20.78 12.55
CA GLN A 41 7.08 -21.74 11.45
C GLN A 41 8.27 -21.64 10.47
N VAL A 42 9.18 -20.68 10.68
CA VAL A 42 10.37 -20.47 9.83
C VAL A 42 11.62 -20.97 10.56
N PRO A 43 12.50 -21.79 9.93
CA PRO A 43 13.72 -22.25 10.58
C PRO A 43 14.61 -21.11 11.07
N LYS A 44 15.19 -21.27 12.26
CA LYS A 44 16.15 -20.30 12.82
C LYS A 44 17.37 -20.18 11.88
N GLY A 45 17.77 -18.95 11.58
CA GLY A 45 18.89 -18.66 10.67
C GLY A 45 18.54 -18.72 9.18
N ALA A 46 17.33 -19.14 8.81
CA ALA A 46 16.86 -19.00 7.43
C ALA A 46 16.60 -17.54 7.07
N ASN A 47 16.72 -17.20 5.79
CA ASN A 47 16.36 -15.90 5.29
C ASN A 47 14.83 -15.73 5.38
N LEU A 48 14.36 -14.75 6.17
CA LEU A 48 12.93 -14.50 6.33
C LEU A 48 12.23 -14.07 5.04
N CYS A 49 12.94 -13.40 4.13
CA CYS A 49 12.35 -12.90 2.89
C CYS A 49 11.89 -14.05 1.97
N ASP A 50 12.48 -15.25 2.07
CA ASP A 50 12.02 -16.44 1.33
C ASP A 50 10.64 -16.95 1.77
N TYR A 51 10.14 -16.48 2.93
CA TYR A 51 8.86 -16.88 3.52
C TYR A 51 7.91 -15.70 3.70
N CYS A 52 8.32 -14.49 3.33
CA CYS A 52 7.58 -13.25 3.54
C CYS A 52 6.65 -12.95 2.36
N SER A 53 5.58 -12.19 2.62
CA SER A 53 4.72 -11.59 1.59
C SER A 53 5.31 -10.28 1.01
N ALA A 54 6.64 -10.15 0.97
CA ALA A 54 7.37 -9.00 0.43
C ALA A 54 6.98 -7.63 1.01
N LYS A 55 6.72 -7.53 2.32
CA LYS A 55 6.24 -6.29 2.97
C LYS A 55 7.19 -5.10 2.75
N CYS A 56 8.45 -5.23 3.13
CA CYS A 56 9.49 -4.22 2.94
C CYS A 56 9.86 -3.93 1.46
N CYS A 57 9.36 -4.72 0.50
CA CYS A 57 9.54 -4.46 -0.94
C CYS A 57 8.37 -3.69 -1.55
N GLN A 58 7.35 -3.35 -0.77
CA GLN A 58 6.16 -2.61 -1.19
C GLN A 58 6.15 -1.14 -0.75
N TYR A 59 7.19 -0.71 -0.04
CA TYR A 59 7.40 0.67 0.36
C TYR A 59 8.88 0.95 0.59
N PHE A 60 9.23 2.22 0.77
CA PHE A 60 10.48 2.60 1.42
C PHE A 60 10.21 3.72 2.44
N ALA A 61 10.97 3.71 3.54
CA ALA A 61 10.91 4.74 4.57
C ALA A 61 12.19 5.57 4.53
N LEU A 62 12.04 6.89 4.60
CA LEU A 62 13.16 7.82 4.69
C LEU A 62 13.11 8.53 6.04
N PRO A 63 14.22 8.54 6.81
CA PRO A 63 14.28 9.35 8.02
C PRO A 63 14.15 10.83 7.65
N MET A 64 13.48 11.58 8.50
CA MET A 64 13.32 13.02 8.38
C MET A 64 13.52 13.68 9.75
N GLU A 65 13.82 14.98 9.72
CA GLU A 65 13.98 15.75 10.94
C GLU A 65 12.65 15.88 11.67
N GLN A 66 12.69 15.82 13.00
CA GLN A 66 11.53 16.08 13.84
C GLN A 66 11.00 17.50 13.58
N PRO A 67 9.70 17.68 13.29
CA PRO A 67 9.12 19.00 13.08
C PRO A 67 9.10 19.79 14.39
N VAL A 68 9.62 21.02 14.37
CA VAL A 68 9.70 21.90 15.56
C VAL A 68 8.88 23.17 15.42
N ASN A 69 8.49 23.53 14.19
CA ASN A 69 7.70 24.72 13.92
C ASN A 69 6.61 24.46 12.86
N ARG A 70 5.71 25.43 12.68
CA ARG A 70 4.56 25.28 11.76
C ARG A 70 4.96 24.92 10.33
N LYS A 71 6.05 25.50 9.84
CA LYS A 71 6.51 25.28 8.47
C LYS A 71 6.93 23.82 8.25
N ASP A 72 7.51 23.20 9.27
CA ASP A 72 7.93 21.79 9.21
C ASP A 72 6.69 20.88 9.11
N TYR A 73 5.65 21.16 9.91
CA TYR A 73 4.37 20.46 9.81
C TYR A 73 3.67 20.71 8.46
N ASP A 74 3.79 21.90 7.88
CA ASP A 74 3.27 22.20 6.54
C ASP A 74 3.98 21.38 5.44
N PHE A 75 5.27 21.05 5.61
CA PHE A 75 5.97 20.13 4.70
C PHE A 75 5.40 18.70 4.80
N ILE A 76 5.17 18.20 6.01
CA ILE A 76 4.55 16.89 6.22
C ILE A 76 3.14 16.86 5.62
N ARG A 77 2.36 17.91 5.88
CA ARG A 77 1.04 18.09 5.30
C ARG A 77 1.09 18.05 3.76
N TRP A 78 2.09 18.69 3.15
CA TRP A 78 2.31 18.61 1.70
C TRP A 78 2.67 17.20 1.22
N TYR A 79 3.47 16.43 1.96
CA TYR A 79 3.74 15.03 1.61
C TYR A 79 2.44 14.22 1.58
N LEU A 80 1.60 14.34 2.61
CA LEU A 80 0.35 13.60 2.77
C LEU A 80 -0.77 14.02 1.79
N LEU A 81 -0.58 15.09 1.00
CA LEU A 81 -1.48 15.39 -0.13
C LEU A 81 -1.31 14.42 -1.31
N HIS A 82 -0.29 13.56 -1.29
CA HIS A 82 -0.04 12.56 -2.32
C HIS A 82 -0.55 11.19 -1.86
N ASP A 83 -1.29 10.50 -2.73
CA ASP A 83 -2.01 9.23 -2.47
C ASP A 83 -1.17 8.09 -1.85
N ARG A 84 0.15 8.12 -2.03
CA ARG A 84 1.05 7.01 -1.66
C ARG A 84 2.09 7.43 -0.62
N ALA A 85 1.73 8.37 0.25
CA ALA A 85 2.58 8.86 1.32
C ALA A 85 1.90 8.67 2.69
N SER A 86 2.68 8.26 3.68
CA SER A 86 2.31 8.30 5.09
C SER A 86 3.51 8.80 5.89
N CYS A 87 3.28 9.26 7.13
CA CYS A 87 4.35 9.66 8.03
C CYS A 87 4.17 8.93 9.36
N PHE A 88 5.25 8.44 9.94
CA PHE A 88 5.19 7.74 11.22
C PHE A 88 6.34 8.13 12.13
N VAL A 89 6.14 7.87 13.41
CA VAL A 89 7.15 8.07 14.46
C VAL A 89 7.41 6.76 15.16
N ASP A 90 8.68 6.49 15.36
CA ASP A 90 9.20 5.27 15.98
C ASP A 90 10.50 5.58 16.72
N ASP A 91 10.57 5.22 18.01
CA ASP A 91 11.66 5.60 18.91
C ASP A 91 12.06 7.09 18.79
N ASP A 92 11.09 8.00 18.88
CA ASP A 92 11.23 9.46 18.69
C ASP A 92 11.73 9.90 17.28
N ASN A 93 11.98 8.99 16.35
CA ASN A 93 12.44 9.30 14.99
C ASN A 93 11.27 9.43 14.01
N TRP A 94 11.33 10.43 13.15
CA TRP A 94 10.30 10.69 12.15
C TRP A 94 10.68 10.08 10.80
N TYR A 95 9.69 9.48 10.13
CA TYR A 95 9.88 8.86 8.84
C TYR A 95 8.80 9.27 7.84
N LEU A 96 9.22 9.51 6.60
CA LEU A 96 8.33 9.57 5.44
C LEU A 96 8.26 8.17 4.81
N LEU A 97 7.07 7.60 4.79
CA LEU A 97 6.78 6.32 4.17
C LEU A 97 6.19 6.54 2.78
N VAL A 98 6.86 6.03 1.74
CA VAL A 98 6.37 6.08 0.37
C VAL A 98 5.96 4.67 -0.05
N HIS A 99 4.66 4.48 -0.27
CA HIS A 99 4.06 3.21 -0.63
C HIS A 99 4.27 2.95 -2.12
N THR A 100 5.25 2.14 -2.49
CA THR A 100 5.50 1.82 -3.89
C THR A 100 6.20 0.48 -4.05
N THR A 101 5.77 -0.29 -5.06
CA THR A 101 6.31 -1.62 -5.30
C THR A 101 7.69 -1.54 -5.94
N CYS A 102 8.65 -2.27 -5.37
CA CYS A 102 9.98 -2.44 -5.95
C CYS A 102 9.90 -3.04 -7.36
N LYS A 103 10.60 -2.43 -8.32
CA LYS A 103 10.62 -2.86 -9.73
C LYS A 103 11.19 -4.26 -9.97
N HIS A 104 11.92 -4.80 -8.98
CA HIS A 104 12.53 -6.13 -9.06
C HIS A 104 11.77 -7.20 -8.28
N LEU A 105 10.64 -6.86 -7.66
CA LEU A 105 9.79 -7.83 -6.98
C LEU A 105 9.15 -8.79 -7.98
N GLN A 106 9.33 -10.09 -7.77
CA GLN A 106 8.78 -11.15 -8.60
C GLN A 106 7.38 -11.57 -8.11
N SER A 107 6.64 -12.31 -8.95
CA SER A 107 5.29 -12.81 -8.63
C SER A 107 5.24 -13.80 -7.46
N ASP A 108 6.38 -14.38 -7.08
CA ASP A 108 6.52 -15.28 -5.94
C ASP A 108 7.04 -14.57 -4.67
N ASN A 109 6.93 -13.24 -4.62
CA ASN A 109 7.38 -12.38 -3.51
C ASN A 109 8.89 -12.36 -3.26
N ARG A 110 9.71 -12.80 -4.22
CA ARG A 110 11.17 -12.77 -4.12
C ARG A 110 11.82 -11.65 -4.92
N CYS A 111 13.02 -11.27 -4.52
CA CYS A 111 13.80 -10.22 -5.19
C CYS A 111 14.51 -10.79 -6.43
N GLY A 112 14.22 -10.26 -7.61
CA GLY A 112 14.86 -10.67 -8.87
C GLY A 112 16.33 -10.26 -9.02
N ILE A 113 16.84 -9.40 -8.13
CA ILE A 113 18.24 -8.95 -8.12
C ILE A 113 18.93 -9.24 -6.78
N TYR A 114 18.53 -10.30 -6.08
CA TYR A 114 18.96 -10.59 -4.71
C TYR A 114 20.48 -10.46 -4.48
N GLU A 115 21.30 -11.01 -5.39
CA GLU A 115 22.76 -10.98 -5.30
C GLU A 115 23.38 -9.62 -5.65
N THR A 116 22.68 -8.78 -6.41
CA THR A 116 23.11 -7.45 -6.88
C THR A 116 22.31 -6.31 -6.24
N ARG A 117 21.60 -6.59 -5.14
CA ARG A 117 20.83 -5.60 -4.38
C ARG A 117 21.67 -4.37 -3.98
N PRO A 118 21.05 -3.18 -3.89
CA PRO A 118 21.67 -1.99 -3.29
C PRO A 118 22.09 -2.24 -1.83
N GLN A 119 23.07 -1.48 -1.33
CA GLN A 119 23.61 -1.67 0.02
C GLN A 119 22.55 -1.58 1.12
N ILE A 120 21.63 -0.62 1.04
CA ILE A 120 20.52 -0.49 2.01
C ILE A 120 19.70 -1.78 2.16
N CYS A 121 19.49 -2.53 1.08
CA CYS A 121 18.77 -3.81 1.14
C CYS A 121 19.63 -4.97 1.63
N ARG A 122 20.97 -4.85 1.59
CA ARG A 122 21.92 -5.85 2.12
C ARG A 122 22.16 -5.68 3.60
N GLU A 123 22.14 -4.44 4.07
CA GLU A 123 22.32 -4.08 5.48
C GLU A 123 21.06 -4.37 6.31
N TYR A 124 19.91 -4.60 5.68
CA TYR A 124 18.68 -5.02 6.33
C TYR A 124 18.86 -6.31 7.13
N THR A 125 18.45 -6.28 8.41
CA THR A 125 18.47 -7.45 9.31
C THR A 125 17.05 -7.92 9.63
N THR A 126 16.94 -9.14 10.14
CA THR A 126 15.65 -9.74 10.52
C THR A 126 15.29 -9.53 11.99
N ASP A 127 16.08 -8.74 12.73
CA ASP A 127 15.97 -8.62 14.18
C ASP A 127 14.74 -7.80 14.59
N GLU A 128 14.47 -6.71 13.86
CA GLU A 128 13.30 -5.81 14.02
C GLU A 128 12.37 -5.90 12.79
N CYS A 129 12.22 -7.11 12.25
CA CYS A 129 11.44 -7.33 11.04
C CYS A 129 9.92 -7.34 11.31
N GLU A 130 9.15 -6.59 10.53
CA GLU A 130 7.68 -6.56 10.52
C GLU A 130 7.00 -7.88 10.10
N PHE A 131 7.74 -8.99 9.99
CA PHE A 131 7.25 -10.28 9.50
C PHE A 131 5.98 -10.74 10.22
N ASP A 132 5.96 -10.65 11.56
CA ASP A 132 4.84 -11.15 12.38
C ASP A 132 3.67 -10.17 12.59
N ASP A 133 3.77 -8.90 12.15
CA ASP A 133 2.77 -7.83 12.36
C ASP A 133 2.47 -7.44 13.82
N ASP A 134 3.34 -7.78 14.78
CA ASP A 134 3.16 -7.36 16.18
C ASP A 134 3.69 -5.93 16.44
N TRP A 135 4.06 -5.19 15.39
CA TRP A 135 4.60 -3.83 15.49
C TRP A 135 3.51 -2.78 15.65
N CYS A 136 3.75 -1.78 16.49
CA CYS A 136 2.86 -0.64 16.68
C CYS A 136 3.67 0.64 16.63
N TYR A 137 3.29 1.57 15.75
CA TYR A 137 3.89 2.90 15.69
C TYR A 137 3.50 3.74 16.90
N GLU A 138 4.38 4.64 17.33
CA GLU A 138 4.04 5.65 18.34
C GLU A 138 3.02 6.64 17.77
N MET A 139 3.22 7.05 16.52
CA MET A 139 2.31 7.87 15.73
C MET A 139 2.30 7.41 14.27
N TYR A 140 1.14 7.47 13.63
CA TYR A 140 0.98 7.15 12.21
C TYR A 140 -0.03 8.12 11.59
N PHE A 141 0.41 8.86 10.57
CA PHE A 141 -0.33 9.89 9.86
C PHE A 141 -0.51 9.48 8.40
N GLU A 142 -1.75 9.42 7.96
CA GLU A 142 -2.16 9.09 6.59
C GLU A 142 -2.79 10.29 5.89
N THR A 143 -3.35 11.23 6.64
CA THR A 143 -4.06 12.38 6.06
C THR A 143 -3.44 13.71 6.47
N PRO A 144 -3.49 14.71 5.57
CA PRO A 144 -3.01 16.06 5.89
C PRO A 144 -3.79 16.71 7.05
N GLU A 145 -5.03 16.30 7.30
CA GLU A 145 -5.83 16.78 8.44
C GLU A 145 -5.30 16.26 9.77
N GLN A 146 -4.84 15.00 9.85
CA GLN A 146 -4.30 14.45 11.09
C GLN A 146 -3.06 15.21 11.55
N ILE A 147 -2.17 15.58 10.62
CA ILE A 147 -0.96 16.32 10.98
C ILE A 147 -1.25 17.79 11.32
N ASP A 148 -2.24 18.40 10.67
CA ASP A 148 -2.70 19.76 10.99
C ASP A 148 -3.32 19.81 12.39
N GLU A 149 -4.17 18.83 12.75
CA GLU A 149 -4.75 18.70 14.08
C GLU A 149 -3.67 18.48 15.16
N TYR A 150 -2.66 17.67 14.86
CA TYR A 150 -1.52 17.45 15.75
C TYR A 150 -0.69 18.74 15.96
N ALA A 151 -0.37 19.45 14.88
CA ALA A 151 0.36 20.71 14.94
C ALA A 151 -0.44 21.80 15.68
N ASP A 152 -1.75 21.86 15.49
CA ASP A 152 -2.64 22.79 16.18
C ASP A 152 -2.70 22.53 17.69
N ALA A 153 -2.64 21.27 18.13
CA ALA A 153 -2.60 20.92 19.55
C ALA A 153 -1.30 21.40 20.23
N LEU A 154 -0.18 21.39 19.50
CA LEU A 154 1.14 21.79 20.02
C LEU A 154 1.38 23.30 19.91
N LEU A 155 0.95 23.93 18.82
CA LEU A 155 1.33 25.30 18.44
C LEU A 155 0.15 26.29 18.42
N GLY A 156 -1.06 25.85 18.77
CA GLY A 156 -2.32 26.61 18.63
C GLY A 156 -2.87 26.58 17.21
N PRO A 157 -4.08 27.08 16.92
CA PRO A 157 -4.68 26.98 15.59
C PRO A 157 -3.98 27.84 14.52
N GLN A 158 -3.60 27.27 13.37
CA GLN A 158 -3.07 28.03 12.23
C GLN A 158 -4.16 28.87 11.55
N PHE A 159 -5.35 28.29 11.36
CA PHE A 159 -6.49 28.93 10.71
C PHE A 159 -7.59 29.27 11.71
N VAL A 160 -7.44 30.41 12.39
CA VAL A 160 -8.42 30.90 13.36
C VAL A 160 -9.73 31.28 12.66
N ASP A 161 -10.86 30.75 13.12
CA ASP A 161 -12.17 31.22 12.67
C ASP A 161 -12.45 32.60 13.31
N PRO A 162 -12.63 33.67 12.49
CA PRO A 162 -12.93 35.00 13.02
C PRO A 162 -14.20 35.06 13.88
N LYS A 163 -15.10 34.10 13.73
CA LYS A 163 -16.36 33.99 14.48
C LYS A 163 -16.25 33.11 15.72
N ALA A 164 -15.12 32.44 15.95
CA ALA A 164 -14.95 31.59 17.12
C ALA A 164 -15.00 32.40 18.41
N SER A 165 -15.89 32.03 19.33
CA SER A 165 -15.94 32.66 20.65
C SER A 165 -14.66 32.37 21.43
N LYS A 166 -14.17 33.33 22.22
CA LYS A 166 -13.05 33.11 23.18
C LYS A 166 -13.28 31.90 24.09
N ARG A 167 -14.53 31.53 24.35
CA ARG A 167 -14.89 30.38 25.20
C ARG A 167 -14.55 29.03 24.54
N ASN A 168 -14.40 29.01 23.22
CA ASN A 168 -14.06 27.82 22.44
C ASN A 168 -12.59 27.79 21.99
N SER A 169 -11.74 28.74 22.43
CA SER A 169 -10.35 28.82 21.99
C SER A 169 -9.48 27.64 22.43
N LEU A 170 -9.93 26.89 23.45
CA LEU A 170 -9.23 25.73 24.00
C LEU A 170 -9.73 24.40 23.41
N ARG A 171 -10.78 24.41 22.59
CA ARG A 171 -11.31 23.21 21.95
C ARG A 171 -10.84 23.18 20.50
N SER A 172 -10.20 22.09 20.10
CA SER A 172 -9.95 21.83 18.68
C SER A 172 -11.27 21.70 17.93
N ARG A 173 -11.21 21.89 16.60
CA ARG A 173 -12.35 21.57 15.74
C ARG A 173 -12.67 20.09 15.89
N ARG A 174 -13.93 19.73 15.63
CA ARG A 174 -14.31 18.32 15.59
C ARG A 174 -13.41 17.63 14.56
N PRO A 175 -12.68 16.57 14.94
CA PRO A 175 -11.82 15.86 14.01
C PRO A 175 -12.60 15.41 12.79
N THR A 176 -11.97 15.45 11.62
CA THR A 176 -12.53 14.76 10.46
C THR A 176 -12.43 13.27 10.77
N ALA A 177 -13.57 12.64 11.06
CA ALA A 177 -13.59 11.21 11.32
C ALA A 177 -12.94 10.49 10.13
N LEU A 178 -12.05 9.52 10.40
CA LEU A 178 -11.47 8.69 9.36
C LEU A 178 -12.61 8.16 8.47
N PRO A 179 -12.57 8.36 7.15
CA PRO A 179 -13.55 7.76 6.27
C PRO A 179 -13.44 6.25 6.43
N MET A 180 -14.47 5.62 6.99
CA MET A 180 -14.55 4.16 6.99
C MET A 180 -14.88 3.73 5.56
N ALA A 181 -13.89 3.17 4.88
CA ALA A 181 -14.03 2.56 3.56
C ALA A 181 -14.80 1.23 3.65
#